data_AF-A0A7C0Y9N1-F1
#
_entry.id   AF-A0A7C0Y9N1-F1
#
_cell.length_a   1.000
_cell.length_b   1.000
_cell.length_c   1.000
_cell.angle_alpha   90.00
_cell.angle_beta   90.00
_cell.angle_gamma   90.00
#
_symmetry.space_group_name_H-M   'P 1'
#
loop_
_entity.id
_entity.type
_entity.pdbx_description
1 polymer ?
#
loop_
_entity_poly.entity_id
_entity_poly.type
_entity_poly.pdbx_seq_one_letter_code
_entity_poly.pdbx_strand_id
1 'polypeptide(L)'
;MGEKKVYKIGVIPGDGIGPEIIREGIKVLKAVAEKFDFSLEFIEYDFGGERYLKTGETLPDSAIEEFKKLDAIYLGAVGHPDVPPGILEKGILLKIRFELDQYINLRPVKLYPGVWTPLKDKTPDDIDYVVVRENTEGLYCGIGGNFKKGKNDEVAIQVSINTRKGVERCIRYAFSLARKRNKKKSLTVVDKANVLTYEGDLWRRTAEEISKEYPDIKLD
;
A
#
# COMPACT_ATOMS: atom_id res chain seq x y z
N MET A 1 -2.86 25.11 -30.53
CA MET A 1 -3.29 23.98 -29.67
C MET A 1 -2.16 23.70 -28.71
N GLY A 2 -2.38 23.82 -27.40
CA GLY A 2 -1.36 23.42 -26.41
C GLY A 2 -1.07 21.92 -26.52
N GLU A 3 0.15 21.51 -26.19
CA GLU A 3 0.50 20.08 -26.18
C GLU A 3 -0.42 19.32 -25.21
N LYS A 4 -1.09 18.28 -25.71
CA LYS A 4 -1.93 17.41 -24.90
C LYS A 4 -1.04 16.64 -23.94
N LYS A 5 -1.27 16.82 -22.63
CA LYS A 5 -0.46 16.14 -21.61
C LYS A 5 -0.66 14.62 -21.71
N VAL A 6 0.44 13.90 -21.88
CA VAL A 6 0.47 12.43 -21.94
C VAL A 6 1.03 11.89 -20.63
N TYR A 7 0.35 10.92 -20.02
CA TYR A 7 0.85 10.19 -18.86
C TYR A 7 1.13 8.73 -19.21
N LYS A 8 2.27 8.21 -18.78
CA LYS A 8 2.69 6.81 -18.96
C LYS A 8 2.32 5.99 -17.74
N ILE A 9 1.44 5.02 -17.93
CA ILE A 9 0.88 4.18 -16.87
C ILE A 9 1.37 2.75 -17.07
N GLY A 10 2.15 2.25 -16.13
CA GLY A 10 2.55 0.84 -16.10
C GLY A 10 1.41 -0.01 -15.56
N VAL A 11 0.90 -0.92 -16.36
CA VAL A 11 -0.22 -1.78 -16.00
C VAL A 11 0.31 -3.16 -15.64
N ILE A 12 0.02 -3.61 -14.41
CA ILE A 12 0.35 -4.96 -13.94
C ILE A 12 -0.97 -5.65 -13.61
N PRO A 13 -1.61 -6.35 -14.57
CA PRO A 13 -2.88 -7.02 -14.33
C PRO A 13 -2.79 -8.06 -13.21
N GLY A 14 -1.66 -8.79 -13.21
CA GLY A 14 -1.35 -9.84 -12.25
C GLY A 14 -2.28 -11.05 -12.37
N ASP A 15 -2.71 -11.58 -11.23
CA ASP A 15 -3.31 -12.90 -11.09
C ASP A 15 -4.79 -12.86 -10.65
N GLY A 16 -5.47 -14.01 -10.77
CA GLY A 16 -6.85 -14.19 -10.32
C GLY A 16 -7.81 -13.22 -11.03
N ILE A 17 -8.58 -12.45 -10.26
CA ILE A 17 -9.51 -11.44 -10.79
C ILE A 17 -8.81 -10.19 -11.35
N GLY A 18 -7.49 -10.05 -11.14
CA GLY A 18 -6.72 -8.86 -11.50
C GLY A 18 -6.89 -8.42 -12.96
N PRO A 19 -6.71 -9.30 -13.96
CA PRO A 19 -6.92 -8.99 -15.36
C PRO A 19 -8.33 -8.51 -15.70
N GLU A 20 -9.35 -9.09 -15.07
CA GLU A 20 -10.75 -8.74 -15.32
C GLU A 20 -11.04 -7.32 -14.81
N ILE A 21 -10.64 -6.99 -13.58
CA ILE A 21 -10.93 -5.69 -12.98
C ILE A 21 -10.10 -4.56 -13.61
N ILE A 22 -8.85 -4.84 -14.00
CA ILE A 22 -7.97 -3.85 -14.65
C ILE A 22 -8.52 -3.46 -16.02
N ARG A 23 -9.04 -4.44 -16.77
CA ARG A 23 -9.69 -4.17 -18.07
C ARG A 23 -10.84 -3.19 -17.93
N GLU A 24 -11.69 -3.35 -16.92
CA GLU A 24 -12.80 -2.44 -16.68
C GLU A 24 -12.34 -1.07 -16.19
N GLY A 25 -11.31 -1.02 -15.33
CA GLY A 25 -10.66 0.22 -14.91
C GLY A 25 -10.12 1.03 -16.09
N ILE A 26 -9.46 0.37 -17.04
CA ILE A 26 -8.93 1.02 -18.26
C ILE A 26 -10.04 1.62 -19.11
N LYS A 27 -11.22 0.98 -19.23
CA LYS A 27 -12.37 1.56 -19.95
C LYS A 27 -12.79 2.89 -19.33
N VAL A 28 -12.88 2.95 -18.00
CA VAL A 28 -13.22 4.17 -17.26
C VAL A 28 -12.13 5.24 -17.45
N LEU A 29 -10.85 4.87 -17.32
CA LEU A 29 -9.74 5.80 -17.48
C LEU A 29 -9.69 6.42 -18.88
N LYS A 30 -9.97 5.64 -19.93
CA LYS A 30 -10.07 6.14 -21.31
C LYS A 30 -11.20 7.16 -21.47
N ALA A 31 -12.39 6.85 -20.93
CA ALA A 31 -13.52 7.78 -20.97
C ALA A 31 -13.24 9.10 -20.22
N VAL A 32 -12.51 9.04 -19.10
CA VAL A 32 -12.08 10.23 -18.36
C VAL A 32 -11.04 11.03 -19.15
N ALA A 33 -10.05 10.37 -19.75
CA ALA A 33 -9.01 11.01 -20.56
C ALA A 33 -9.61 11.79 -21.75
N GLU A 34 -10.60 11.20 -22.42
CA GLU A 34 -11.36 11.87 -23.48
C GLU A 34 -12.14 13.07 -22.94
N LYS A 35 -12.88 12.90 -21.84
CA LYS A 35 -13.72 13.95 -21.25
C LYS A 35 -12.94 15.17 -20.76
N PHE A 36 -11.73 14.98 -20.24
CA PHE A 36 -10.92 16.04 -19.63
C PHE A 36 -9.67 16.41 -20.47
N ASP A 37 -9.63 15.97 -21.73
CA ASP A 37 -8.61 16.29 -22.73
C ASP A 37 -7.16 16.07 -22.29
N PHE A 38 -6.86 14.87 -21.79
CA PHE A 38 -5.50 14.37 -21.59
C PHE A 38 -5.32 12.99 -22.24
N SER A 39 -4.09 12.50 -22.35
CA SER A 39 -3.78 11.20 -22.96
C SER A 39 -3.17 10.25 -21.94
N LEU A 40 -3.45 8.96 -22.11
CA LEU A 40 -2.88 7.86 -21.32
C LEU A 40 -2.20 6.87 -22.26
N GLU A 41 -0.93 6.62 -22.02
CA GLU A 41 -0.15 5.54 -22.64
C GLU A 41 -0.06 4.40 -21.63
N PHE A 42 -0.62 3.24 -21.95
CA PHE A 42 -0.58 2.06 -21.09
C PHE A 42 0.54 1.13 -21.54
N ILE A 43 1.43 0.77 -20.63
CA ILE A 43 2.51 -0.20 -20.85
C ILE A 43 2.20 -1.42 -20.00
N GLU A 44 1.84 -2.53 -20.62
CA GLU A 44 1.41 -3.75 -19.93
C GLU A 44 2.62 -4.64 -19.57
N TYR A 45 2.63 -5.13 -18.33
CA TYR A 45 3.60 -6.09 -17.83
C TYR A 45 2.90 -7.36 -17.33
N ASP A 46 3.49 -8.51 -17.60
CA ASP A 46 2.97 -9.84 -17.27
C ASP A 46 3.47 -10.37 -15.91
N PHE A 47 3.91 -9.49 -15.01
CA PHE A 47 4.38 -9.89 -13.68
C PHE A 47 3.24 -10.49 -12.85
N GLY A 48 3.36 -11.78 -12.53
CA GLY A 48 2.37 -12.56 -11.79
C GLY A 48 2.82 -14.01 -11.60
N GLY A 49 1.98 -14.81 -10.96
CA GLY A 49 2.21 -16.23 -10.73
C GLY A 49 2.32 -17.05 -12.01
N GLU A 50 1.54 -16.75 -13.04
CA GLU A 50 1.61 -17.43 -14.34
C GLU A 50 2.98 -17.28 -15.00
N ARG A 51 3.56 -16.07 -14.98
CA ARG A 51 4.93 -15.82 -15.46
C ARG A 51 5.92 -16.58 -14.59
N TYR A 52 5.80 -16.49 -13.27
CA TYR A 52 6.69 -17.17 -12.34
C TYR A 52 6.71 -18.69 -12.54
N LEU A 53 5.56 -19.33 -12.75
CA LEU A 53 5.50 -20.77 -13.00
C LEU A 53 6.19 -21.18 -14.31
N LYS A 54 6.21 -20.30 -15.31
CA LYS A 54 6.85 -20.54 -16.62
C LYS A 54 8.35 -20.26 -16.60
N THR A 55 8.80 -19.25 -15.87
CA THR A 55 10.17 -18.72 -15.97
C THR A 55 10.99 -18.84 -14.69
N GLY A 56 10.35 -19.06 -13.54
CA GLY A 56 10.96 -18.96 -12.21
C GLY A 56 11.27 -17.53 -11.76
N GLU A 57 10.93 -16.51 -12.56
CA GLU A 57 11.25 -15.11 -12.30
C GLU A 57 10.02 -14.34 -11.82
N THR A 58 10.19 -13.52 -10.78
CA THR A 58 9.15 -12.60 -10.29
C THR A 58 9.25 -11.24 -10.97
N LEU A 59 9.94 -10.28 -10.36
CA LEU A 59 10.16 -8.93 -10.89
C LEU A 59 11.67 -8.67 -11.06
N PRO A 60 12.18 -8.54 -12.30
CA PRO A 60 13.58 -8.23 -12.54
C PRO A 60 13.93 -6.79 -12.14
N ASP A 61 15.20 -6.51 -11.84
CA ASP A 61 15.65 -5.17 -11.43
C ASP A 61 15.46 -4.13 -12.54
N SER A 62 15.54 -4.56 -13.82
CA SER A 62 15.25 -3.71 -14.98
C SER A 62 13.82 -3.14 -14.94
N ALA A 63 12.86 -3.87 -14.37
CA ALA A 63 11.48 -3.40 -14.26
C ALA A 63 11.38 -2.21 -13.27
N ILE A 64 12.16 -2.20 -12.19
CA ILE A 64 12.19 -1.08 -11.25
C ILE A 64 12.74 0.18 -11.94
N GLU A 65 13.80 0.04 -12.72
CA GLU A 65 14.38 1.15 -13.49
C GLU A 65 13.44 1.67 -14.58
N GLU A 66 12.59 0.80 -15.12
CA GLU A 66 11.52 1.19 -16.02
C GLU A 66 10.40 1.93 -15.27
N PHE A 67 9.96 1.40 -14.12
CA PHE A 67 8.89 1.99 -13.31
C PHE A 67 9.22 3.41 -12.82
N LYS A 68 10.50 3.70 -12.54
CA LYS A 68 10.97 5.06 -12.20
C LYS A 68 10.75 6.09 -13.32
N LYS A 69 10.53 5.64 -14.57
CA LYS A 69 10.29 6.49 -15.74
C LYS A 69 8.79 6.66 -16.05
N LEU A 70 7.92 5.99 -15.30
CA LEU A 70 6.47 6.03 -15.46
C LEU A 70 5.87 7.09 -14.53
N ASP A 71 4.69 7.60 -14.88
CA ASP A 71 3.94 8.53 -14.04
C ASP A 71 3.17 7.80 -12.94
N ALA A 72 2.72 6.57 -13.20
CA ALA A 72 2.00 5.75 -12.23
C ALA A 72 2.08 4.26 -12.56
N ILE A 73 1.86 3.42 -11.55
CA ILE A 73 1.65 1.98 -11.69
C ILE A 73 0.18 1.67 -11.36
N TYR A 74 -0.50 0.96 -12.25
CA TYR A 74 -1.85 0.46 -12.08
C TYR A 74 -1.82 -1.07 -11.96
N LEU A 75 -1.82 -1.53 -10.71
CA LEU A 75 -1.68 -2.95 -10.36
C LEU A 75 -3.04 -3.55 -9.96
N GLY A 76 -3.34 -4.74 -10.48
CA GLY A 76 -4.54 -5.52 -10.16
C GLY A 76 -4.40 -6.31 -8.85
N ALA A 77 -4.18 -7.62 -8.96
CA ALA A 77 -3.94 -8.50 -7.82
C ALA A 77 -2.75 -9.41 -8.11
N VAL A 78 -2.04 -9.87 -7.07
CA VAL A 78 -0.89 -10.77 -7.21
C VAL A 78 -1.04 -11.91 -6.22
N GLY A 79 -0.86 -13.14 -6.70
CA GLY A 79 -1.00 -14.35 -5.90
C GLY A 79 -1.53 -15.52 -6.73
N HIS A 80 -0.98 -16.71 -6.52
CA HIS A 80 -1.35 -17.91 -7.28
C HIS A 80 -1.37 -19.13 -6.35
N PRO A 81 -2.40 -20.01 -6.42
CA PRO A 81 -2.53 -21.14 -5.50
C PRO A 81 -1.35 -22.13 -5.57
N ASP A 82 -0.77 -22.32 -6.76
CA ASP A 82 0.38 -23.21 -6.97
C ASP A 82 1.74 -22.57 -6.66
N VAL A 83 1.77 -21.31 -6.20
CA VAL A 83 3.00 -20.63 -5.82
C VAL A 83 3.03 -20.44 -4.30
N PRO A 84 4.07 -20.95 -3.61
CA PRO A 84 4.19 -20.80 -2.16
C PRO A 84 4.07 -19.33 -1.69
N PRO A 85 3.35 -19.07 -0.58
CA PRO A 85 3.23 -17.72 -0.03
C PRO A 85 4.59 -17.10 0.28
N GLY A 86 4.70 -15.81 0.01
CA GLY A 86 5.90 -15.01 0.22
C GLY A 86 6.84 -14.94 -0.98
N ILE A 87 6.61 -15.72 -2.04
CA ILE A 87 7.39 -15.58 -3.29
C ILE A 87 6.89 -14.39 -4.09
N LEU A 88 5.60 -14.38 -4.47
CA LEU A 88 5.03 -13.32 -5.30
C LEU A 88 4.83 -12.03 -4.51
N GLU A 89 4.37 -12.13 -3.26
CA GLU A 89 4.10 -10.97 -2.42
C GLU A 89 5.39 -10.21 -2.08
N LYS A 90 6.48 -10.93 -1.78
CA LYS A 90 7.78 -10.27 -1.52
C LYS A 90 8.47 -9.88 -2.82
N GLY A 91 8.51 -10.79 -3.80
CA GLY A 91 9.25 -10.63 -5.05
C GLY A 91 8.68 -9.58 -6.00
N ILE A 92 7.36 -9.33 -5.96
CA ILE A 92 6.69 -8.33 -6.79
C ILE A 92 6.22 -7.17 -5.93
N LEU A 93 5.24 -7.42 -5.05
CA LEU A 93 4.50 -6.35 -4.39
C LEU A 93 5.33 -5.56 -3.37
N LEU A 94 6.04 -6.24 -2.46
CA LEU A 94 6.92 -5.55 -1.50
C LEU A 94 8.15 -4.97 -2.19
N LYS A 95 8.73 -5.67 -3.18
CA LYS A 95 9.84 -5.13 -3.98
C LYS A 95 9.49 -3.78 -4.62
N ILE A 96 8.35 -3.68 -5.31
CA ILE A 96 7.87 -2.39 -5.88
C ILE A 96 7.74 -1.32 -4.79
N ARG A 97 7.11 -1.67 -3.66
CA ARG A 97 6.88 -0.70 -2.58
C ARG A 97 8.16 -0.16 -1.99
N PHE A 98 9.15 -1.03 -1.78
CA PHE A 98 10.39 -0.69 -1.09
C PHE A 98 11.34 0.04 -2.05
N GLU A 99 11.54 -0.48 -3.25
CA GLU A 99 12.47 0.09 -4.25
C GLU A 99 12.00 1.45 -4.80
N LEU A 100 10.68 1.71 -4.79
CA LEU A 100 10.11 3.00 -5.19
C LEU A 100 9.73 3.90 -4.00
N ASP A 101 10.12 3.52 -2.77
CA ASP A 101 9.83 4.23 -1.53
C ASP A 101 8.35 4.65 -1.38
N GLN A 102 7.42 3.74 -1.73
CA GLN A 102 5.96 3.94 -1.64
C GLN A 102 5.48 3.76 -0.19
N TYR A 103 6.00 4.61 0.71
CA TYR A 103 5.89 4.46 2.16
C TYR A 103 4.49 4.67 2.76
N ILE A 104 3.58 5.33 2.02
CA ILE A 104 2.17 5.46 2.42
C ILE A 104 1.33 4.48 1.61
N ASN A 105 0.65 3.57 2.31
CA ASN A 105 -0.47 2.82 1.76
C ASN A 105 -1.79 3.44 2.25
N LEU A 106 -2.47 4.16 1.36
CA LEU A 106 -3.70 4.87 1.68
C LEU A 106 -4.92 4.00 1.39
N ARG A 107 -5.77 3.74 2.40
CA ARG A 107 -6.98 2.91 2.25
C ARG A 107 -8.22 3.62 2.80
N PRO A 108 -8.94 4.40 1.99
CA PRO A 108 -10.22 4.97 2.39
C PRO A 108 -11.27 3.86 2.56
N VAL A 109 -12.01 3.90 3.67
CA VAL A 109 -13.12 3.00 3.98
C VAL A 109 -14.37 3.85 4.14
N LYS A 110 -15.37 3.60 3.29
CA LYS A 110 -16.61 4.36 3.25
C LYS A 110 -17.81 3.49 2.96
N LEU A 111 -18.88 3.65 3.74
CA LEU A 111 -20.19 3.09 3.40
C LEU A 111 -20.95 4.08 2.52
N TYR A 112 -21.36 3.64 1.33
CA TYR A 112 -22.12 4.48 0.39
C TYR A 112 -23.64 4.33 0.61
N PRO A 113 -24.44 5.36 0.30
CA PRO A 113 -25.90 5.25 0.32
C PRO A 113 -26.39 4.07 -0.52
N GLY A 114 -27.31 3.28 0.02
CA GLY A 114 -27.90 2.12 -0.65
C GLY A 114 -27.06 0.84 -0.63
N VAL A 115 -25.83 0.87 -0.10
CA VAL A 115 -25.00 -0.32 0.05
C VAL A 115 -25.31 -1.01 1.38
N TRP A 116 -25.55 -2.33 1.33
CA TRP A 116 -25.75 -3.14 2.53
C TRP A 116 -24.49 -3.20 3.40
N THR A 117 -24.65 -3.22 4.71
CA THR A 117 -23.57 -3.41 5.69
C THR A 117 -23.91 -4.52 6.68
N PRO A 118 -22.93 -5.38 7.05
CA PRO A 118 -23.14 -6.41 8.07
C PRO A 118 -23.24 -5.83 9.49
N LEU A 119 -22.87 -4.57 9.69
CA LEU A 119 -22.89 -3.94 11.02
C LEU A 119 -24.29 -3.47 11.37
N LYS A 120 -24.81 -3.99 12.49
CA LYS A 120 -26.13 -3.62 12.99
C LYS A 120 -26.21 -2.12 13.28
N ASP A 121 -27.31 -1.50 12.85
CA ASP A 121 -27.65 -0.10 13.11
C ASP A 121 -26.58 0.91 12.66
N LYS A 122 -25.88 0.63 11.54
CA LYS A 122 -24.91 1.53 10.92
C LYS A 122 -25.37 2.09 9.59
N THR A 123 -25.05 3.36 9.37
CA THR A 123 -25.43 4.15 8.22
C THR A 123 -24.17 4.72 7.52
N PRO A 124 -24.31 5.27 6.30
CA PRO A 124 -23.23 5.97 5.62
C PRO A 124 -22.53 7.07 6.44
N ASP A 125 -23.22 7.68 7.40
CA ASP A 125 -22.67 8.74 8.25
C ASP A 125 -21.72 8.19 9.34
N ASP A 126 -21.83 6.89 9.66
CA ASP A 126 -21.02 6.24 10.69
C ASP A 126 -19.64 5.78 10.17
N ILE A 127 -19.53 5.49 8.87
CA ILE A 127 -18.36 4.81 8.27
C ILE A 127 -17.78 5.67 7.16
N ASP A 128 -16.87 6.57 7.53
CA ASP A 128 -16.03 7.34 6.61
C ASP A 128 -14.69 7.68 7.28
N TYR A 129 -13.70 6.82 7.09
CA TYR A 129 -12.34 7.00 7.62
C TYR A 129 -11.30 6.55 6.59
N VAL A 130 -10.03 6.86 6.87
CA VAL A 130 -8.92 6.46 6.01
C VAL A 130 -7.86 5.81 6.87
N VAL A 131 -7.44 4.60 6.48
CA VAL A 131 -6.25 3.99 7.06
C VAL A 131 -5.04 4.54 6.33
N VAL A 132 -4.16 5.19 7.07
CA VAL A 132 -2.82 5.59 6.62
C VAL A 132 -1.86 4.56 7.19
N ARG A 133 -1.36 3.66 6.34
CA ARG A 133 -0.51 2.55 6.76
C ARG A 133 0.92 2.78 6.28
N GLU A 134 1.89 2.67 7.19
CA GLU A 134 3.31 2.55 6.83
C GLU A 134 3.51 1.29 5.98
N ASN A 135 4.32 1.40 4.93
CA ASN A 135 4.33 0.43 3.84
C ASN A 135 5.73 0.01 3.37
N THR A 136 6.78 0.45 4.06
CA THR A 136 8.19 0.23 3.70
C THR A 136 9.03 -0.38 4.82
N GLU A 137 8.49 -0.50 6.03
CA GLU A 137 9.21 -0.94 7.22
C GLU A 137 8.42 -2.02 8.01
N GLY A 138 8.72 -2.17 9.30
CA GLY A 138 8.09 -3.09 10.24
C GLY A 138 8.50 -4.54 10.03
N LEU A 139 7.57 -5.46 10.31
CA LEU A 139 7.76 -6.90 10.14
C LEU A 139 8.02 -7.32 8.68
N TYR A 140 7.72 -6.44 7.72
CA TYR A 140 7.86 -6.74 6.30
C TYR A 140 9.29 -6.52 5.78
N CYS A 141 10.18 -5.93 6.58
CA CYS A 141 11.61 -5.82 6.24
C CYS A 141 12.30 -7.18 6.00
N GLY A 142 11.71 -8.28 6.48
CA GLY A 142 12.24 -9.63 6.26
C GLY A 142 13.53 -9.92 7.03
N ILE A 143 13.80 -9.17 8.11
CA ILE A 143 14.95 -9.39 8.97
C ILE A 143 14.66 -10.51 9.96
N GLY A 144 15.49 -11.54 9.93
CA GLY A 144 15.30 -12.75 10.70
C GLY A 144 15.84 -13.97 9.96
N GLY A 145 15.28 -15.14 10.24
CA GLY A 145 15.69 -16.38 9.61
C GLY A 145 15.21 -17.61 10.38
N ASN A 146 15.59 -18.78 9.88
CA ASN A 146 15.35 -20.06 10.56
C ASN A 146 16.70 -20.69 10.92
N PHE A 147 16.79 -21.19 12.15
CA PHE A 147 17.86 -22.07 12.61
C PHE A 147 17.31 -23.50 12.69
N LYS A 148 18.03 -24.47 12.12
CA LYS A 148 17.64 -25.90 12.07
C LYS A 148 16.27 -26.16 11.45
N LYS A 149 15.97 -25.51 10.33
CA LYS A 149 14.69 -25.68 9.60
C LYS A 149 14.37 -27.15 9.32
N GLY A 150 13.17 -27.59 9.68
CA GLY A 150 12.66 -28.95 9.51
C GLY A 150 13.10 -29.95 10.58
N LYS A 151 13.67 -29.49 11.72
CA LYS A 151 14.06 -30.35 12.85
C LYS A 151 13.19 -30.03 14.08
N ASN A 152 13.18 -30.94 15.06
CA ASN A 152 12.38 -30.78 16.29
C ASN A 152 12.80 -29.55 17.12
N ASP A 153 14.05 -29.10 16.99
CA ASP A 153 14.63 -27.96 17.67
C ASP A 153 14.79 -26.73 16.74
N GLU A 154 13.90 -26.61 15.75
CA GLU A 154 13.82 -25.46 14.85
C GLU A 154 13.48 -24.17 15.61
N VAL A 155 14.17 -23.08 15.26
CA VAL A 155 13.88 -21.73 15.77
C VAL A 155 13.68 -20.80 14.58
N ALA A 156 12.58 -20.06 14.59
CA ALA A 156 12.32 -18.99 13.63
C ALA A 156 12.34 -17.64 14.35
N ILE A 157 13.08 -16.67 13.79
CA ILE A 157 13.11 -15.30 14.28
C ILE A 157 12.62 -14.38 13.16
N GLN A 158 11.79 -13.41 13.51
CA GLN A 158 11.40 -12.31 12.64
C GLN A 158 11.42 -11.03 13.47
N VAL A 159 12.05 -9.98 12.94
CA VAL A 159 12.26 -8.71 13.64
C VAL A 159 11.46 -7.61 12.95
N SER A 160 10.70 -6.85 13.74
CA SER A 160 10.05 -5.62 13.29
C SER A 160 11.06 -4.48 13.36
N ILE A 161 11.40 -3.87 12.22
CA ILE A 161 12.31 -2.72 12.18
C ILE A 161 11.49 -1.47 11.89
N ASN A 162 11.54 -0.49 12.78
CA ASN A 162 10.90 0.79 12.60
C ASN A 162 11.94 1.89 12.80
N THR A 163 12.08 2.77 11.82
CA THR A 163 13.00 3.90 11.89
C THR A 163 12.27 5.16 12.30
N ARG A 164 12.95 6.07 13.00
CA ARG A 164 12.36 7.39 13.31
C ARG A 164 11.90 8.10 12.03
N LYS A 165 12.67 8.01 10.95
CA LYS A 165 12.34 8.59 9.64
C LYS A 165 11.03 8.02 9.10
N GLY A 166 10.87 6.70 9.05
CA GLY A 166 9.69 6.01 8.53
C GLY A 166 8.42 6.31 9.31
N VAL A 167 8.53 6.25 10.64
CA VAL A 167 7.45 6.58 11.58
C VAL A 167 7.02 8.04 11.42
N GLU A 168 7.97 8.97 11.46
CA GLU A 168 7.69 10.41 11.39
C GLU A 168 7.03 10.82 10.07
N ARG A 169 7.54 10.36 8.92
CA ARG A 169 6.94 10.70 7.61
C ARG A 169 5.52 10.15 7.47
N CYS A 170 5.25 8.97 8.04
CA CYS A 170 3.92 8.37 8.04
C CYS A 170 2.95 9.20 8.88
N ILE A 171 3.34 9.53 10.12
CA ILE A 171 2.52 10.31 11.04
C ILE A 171 2.25 11.72 10.50
N ARG A 172 3.27 12.41 9.97
CA ARG A 172 3.10 13.74 9.35
C ARG A 172 2.11 13.70 8.19
N TYR A 173 2.20 12.68 7.34
CA TYR A 173 1.23 12.48 6.26
C TYR A 173 -0.19 12.31 6.82
N ALA A 174 -0.35 11.49 7.87
CA ALA A 174 -1.64 11.23 8.49
C ALA A 174 -2.26 12.49 9.11
N PHE A 175 -1.49 13.31 9.84
CA PHE A 175 -1.94 14.59 10.37
C PHE A 175 -2.34 15.57 9.25
N SER A 176 -1.51 15.72 8.22
CA SER A 176 -1.80 16.58 7.07
C SER A 176 -3.09 16.14 6.36
N LEU A 177 -3.27 14.83 6.15
CA LEU A 177 -4.49 14.28 5.57
C LEU A 177 -5.71 14.51 6.47
N ALA A 178 -5.59 14.32 7.78
CA ALA A 178 -6.68 14.58 8.73
C ALA A 178 -7.14 16.04 8.67
N ARG A 179 -6.20 16.98 8.60
CA ARG A 179 -6.47 18.41 8.41
C ARG A 179 -7.15 18.68 7.06
N LYS A 180 -6.62 18.14 5.96
CA LYS A 180 -7.17 18.32 4.61
C LYS A 180 -8.57 17.73 4.47
N ARG A 181 -8.85 16.58 5.11
CA ARG A 181 -10.19 15.97 5.13
C ARG A 181 -11.20 16.84 5.87
N ASN A 182 -10.76 17.61 6.87
CA ASN A 182 -11.56 18.60 7.59
C ASN A 182 -12.93 18.09 8.08
N LYS A 183 -12.99 16.81 8.50
CA LYS A 183 -14.19 16.17 9.07
C LYS A 183 -14.10 16.16 10.60
N LYS A 184 -13.82 15.00 11.20
CA LYS A 184 -13.66 14.85 12.65
C LYS A 184 -12.39 15.52 13.20
N LYS A 185 -11.48 15.99 12.33
CA LYS A 185 -10.16 16.55 12.68
C LYS A 185 -9.48 15.72 13.77
N SER A 186 -9.39 14.41 13.55
CA SER A 186 -8.83 13.47 14.50
C SER A 186 -7.88 12.50 13.80
N LEU A 187 -6.88 12.05 14.54
CA LEU A 187 -5.97 10.99 14.16
C LEU A 187 -5.90 9.99 15.31
N THR A 188 -6.17 8.72 15.02
CA THR A 188 -5.96 7.60 15.94
C THR A 188 -4.68 6.88 15.56
N VAL A 189 -3.75 6.71 16.51
CA VAL A 189 -2.54 5.90 16.32
C VAL A 189 -2.78 4.50 16.86
N VAL A 190 -2.67 3.50 15.98
CA VAL A 190 -2.89 2.10 16.33
C VAL A 190 -1.56 1.42 16.60
N ASP A 191 -1.36 0.97 17.83
CA ASP A 191 -0.17 0.25 18.27
C ASP A 191 -0.49 -0.88 19.26
N LYS A 192 0.56 -1.58 19.70
CA LYS A 192 0.50 -2.54 20.81
C LYS A 192 1.57 -2.23 21.87
N ALA A 193 1.73 -0.95 22.23
CA ALA A 193 2.82 -0.46 23.09
C ALA A 193 2.81 -1.06 24.51
N ASN A 194 1.70 -1.65 24.95
CA ASN A 194 1.63 -2.36 26.22
C ASN A 194 2.40 -3.69 26.23
N VAL A 195 2.78 -4.23 25.07
CA VAL A 195 3.57 -5.46 24.92
C VAL A 195 4.80 -5.22 24.05
N LEU A 196 4.63 -4.55 22.90
CA LEU A 196 5.71 -4.18 21.99
C LEU A 196 6.30 -2.83 22.41
N THR A 197 7.02 -2.83 23.53
CA THR A 197 7.43 -1.60 24.22
C THR A 197 8.40 -0.74 23.41
N TYR A 198 9.30 -1.32 22.62
CA TYR A 198 10.27 -0.56 21.82
C TYR A 198 9.64 0.11 20.59
N GLU A 199 8.94 -0.68 19.76
CA GLU A 199 8.26 -0.16 18.56
C GLU A 199 7.11 0.77 18.95
N GLY A 200 6.28 0.36 19.92
CA GLY A 200 5.17 1.17 20.40
C GLY A 200 5.60 2.51 21.02
N ASP A 201 6.69 2.53 21.81
CA ASP A 201 7.26 3.79 22.32
C ASP A 201 7.66 4.72 21.17
N LEU A 202 8.40 4.21 20.17
CA LEU A 202 8.84 5.01 19.03
C LEU A 202 7.64 5.64 18.31
N TRP A 203 6.59 4.87 18.03
CA TRP A 203 5.38 5.35 17.36
C TRP A 203 4.64 6.41 18.20
N ARG A 204 4.33 6.12 19.47
CA ARG A 204 3.56 7.02 20.33
C ARG A 204 4.28 8.34 20.57
N ARG A 205 5.55 8.27 20.99
CA ARG A 205 6.33 9.45 21.33
C ARG A 205 6.56 10.34 20.09
N THR A 206 6.75 9.73 18.92
CA THR A 206 6.80 10.48 17.65
C THR A 206 5.47 11.16 17.32
N ALA A 207 4.33 10.48 17.55
CA ALA A 207 3.00 11.06 17.34
C ALA A 207 2.72 12.25 18.27
N GLU A 208 3.05 12.10 19.55
CA GLU A 208 2.91 13.16 20.55
C GLU A 208 3.78 14.38 20.21
N GLU A 209 5.03 14.17 19.79
CA GLU A 209 5.92 15.25 19.34
C GLU A 209 5.34 16.00 18.13
N ILE A 210 4.91 15.29 17.08
CA ILE A 210 4.36 15.89 15.87
C ILE A 210 3.02 16.57 16.15
N SER A 211 2.20 16.05 17.08
CA SER A 211 0.89 16.62 17.41
C SER A 211 0.95 18.10 17.83
N LYS A 212 2.08 18.53 18.40
CA LYS A 212 2.33 19.93 18.78
C LYS A 212 2.33 20.88 17.58
N GLU A 213 2.63 20.38 16.38
CA GLU A 213 2.56 21.13 15.11
C GLU A 213 1.15 21.12 14.49
N TYR A 214 0.25 20.29 15.04
CA TYR A 214 -1.13 20.10 14.58
C TYR A 214 -2.15 20.28 15.72
N PRO A 215 -2.18 21.44 16.40
CA PRO A 215 -3.05 21.66 17.56
C PRO A 215 -4.55 21.62 17.24
N ASP A 216 -4.92 21.73 15.96
CA ASP A 216 -6.29 21.62 15.46
C ASP A 216 -6.75 20.18 15.22
N ILE A 217 -5.85 19.19 15.37
CA ILE A 217 -6.14 17.77 15.19
C ILE A 217 -6.10 17.06 16.55
N LYS A 218 -7.21 16.43 16.92
CA LYS A 218 -7.27 15.57 18.11
C LYS A 218 -6.46 14.29 17.86
N LEU A 219 -5.39 14.10 18.62
CA LEU A 219 -4.67 12.83 18.69
C LEU A 219 -5.38 11.89 19.68
N ASP A 220 -5.50 10.63 19.30
CA ASP A 220 -6.13 9.52 20.01
C ASP A 220 -5.26 8.26 19.91
#